data_AF-A0A846CGZ4-F1
#
_entry.id   AF-A0A846CGZ4-F1
#
_cell.length_a   1.000
_cell.length_b   1.000
_cell.length_c   1.000
_cell.angle_alpha   90.00
_cell.angle_beta   90.00
_cell.angle_gamma   90.00
#
_symmetry.space_group_name_H-M   'P 1'
#
loop_
_entity.id
_entity.type
_entity.pdbx_description
1 polymer ?
#
loop_
_entity_poly.entity_id
_entity_poly.type
_entity_poly.pdbx_seq_one_letter_code
_entity_poly.pdbx_strand_id
1 'polypeptide(L)' 'MPTYSPKENLIEILWKFIKYEWIEVNAYESWSSLKKYLKKVLENFGKEYVINFV' A
#
# COMPACT_ATOMS: atom_id res chain seq x y z
N MET A 1 21.88 -6.75 17.42
CA MET A 1 20.78 -7.01 16.47
C MET A 1 20.38 -5.66 15.91
N PRO A 2 20.48 -5.37 14.59
CA PRO A 2 20.15 -4.04 14.12
C PRO A 2 18.63 -3.86 14.13
N THR A 3 18.18 -2.75 14.71
CA THR A 3 16.82 -2.47 15.20
C THR A 3 15.79 -2.20 14.09
N TYR A 4 16.20 -2.07 12.83
CA TYR A 4 15.30 -1.87 11.69
C TYR A 4 15.97 -2.45 10.45
N SER A 5 15.61 -3.68 10.07
CA SER A 5 15.97 -4.23 8.76
C SER A 5 14.81 -3.93 7.80
N PRO A 6 14.98 -3.05 6.79
CA PRO A 6 13.93 -2.70 5.81
C PRO A 6 13.36 -3.89 5.02
N LYS A 7 14.00 -5.06 5.15
CA LYS A 7 13.62 -6.30 4.47
C LYS A 7 12.57 -7.12 5.22
N GLU A 8 12.27 -6.83 6.49
CA GLU A 8 11.34 -7.64 7.31
C GLU A 8 10.08 -6.88 7.76
N ASN A 9 9.90 -5.62 7.35
CA ASN A 9 8.77 -4.83 7.79
C ASN A 9 7.61 -4.92 6.78
N LEU A 10 6.66 -5.84 7.04
CA LEU A 10 5.51 -6.11 6.15
C LEU A 10 4.72 -4.84 5.78
N ILE A 11 4.64 -3.88 6.70
CA ILE A 11 3.96 -2.59 6.46
C ILE A 11 4.71 -1.74 5.42
N GLU A 12 6.03 -1.80 5.36
CA GLU A 12 6.82 -1.07 4.36
C GLU A 12 6.62 -1.67 2.96
N ILE A 13 6.55 -3.00 2.88
CA ILE A 13 6.23 -3.71 1.63
C ILE A 13 4.82 -3.30 1.17
N LEU A 14 3.83 -3.32 2.07
CA LEU A 14 2.48 -2.86 1.77
C LEU A 14 2.46 -1.43 1.23
N TRP A 15 3.15 -0.51 1.89
CA TRP A 15 3.24 0.88 1.43
C TRP A 15 3.93 1.03 0.08
N LYS A 16 4.93 0.20 -0.23
CA LYS A 16 5.59 0.20 -1.54
C LYS A 16 4.61 -0.20 -2.65
N PHE A 17 3.84 -1.27 -2.45
CA PHE A 17 2.82 -1.69 -3.42
C PHE A 17 1.71 -0.63 -3.58
N ILE A 18 1.20 -0.09 -2.47
CA ILE A 18 0.21 0.98 -2.52
C ILE A 18 0.73 2.16 -3.32
N LYS A 19 1.97 2.61 -3.07
CA LYS A 19 2.51 3.83 -3.67
C LYS A 19 2.95 3.68 -5.12
N TYR A 20 3.49 2.52 -5.51
CA TYR A 20 4.13 2.37 -6.82
C TYR A 20 3.36 1.47 -7.78
N GLU A 21 2.57 0.53 -7.27
CA GLU A 21 1.88 -0.46 -8.11
C GLU A 21 0.38 -0.17 -8.21
N TRP A 22 -0.26 0.18 -7.10
CA TRP A 22 -1.72 0.23 -7.06
C TRP A 22 -2.28 1.63 -7.27
N ILE A 23 -1.74 2.64 -6.59
CA ILE A 23 -2.32 3.97 -6.61
C ILE A 23 -2.33 4.58 -8.02
N GLU A 24 -3.54 4.92 -8.46
CA GLU A 24 -3.76 5.60 -9.73
C GLU A 24 -3.42 7.08 -9.60
N VAL A 25 -2.98 7.71 -10.70
CA VAL A 25 -2.61 9.14 -10.72
C VAL A 25 -3.77 10.02 -10.23
N ASN A 26 -5.00 9.63 -10.54
CA ASN A 26 -6.22 10.34 -10.13
C ASN A 26 -6.43 10.35 -8.61
N ALA A 27 -5.87 9.38 -7.87
CA ALA A 27 -5.95 9.39 -6.41
C ALA A 27 -5.10 10.51 -5.78
N TYR A 28 -4.11 11.05 -6.50
CA TYR A 28 -3.28 12.16 -6.01
C TYR A 28 -3.89 13.55 -6.22
N GLU A 29 -5.06 13.63 -6.86
CA GLU A 29 -5.72 14.91 -7.14
C GLU A 29 -6.04 15.71 -5.87
N SER A 30 -6.39 15.03 -4.78
CA SER A 30 -6.69 15.68 -3.50
C SER A 30 -6.47 14.75 -2.32
N TRP A 31 -6.35 15.32 -1.12
CA TRP A 31 -6.27 14.54 0.12
C TRP A 31 -7.49 13.63 0.33
N SER A 32 -8.69 14.09 -0.03
CA SER A 32 -9.91 13.29 0.07
C SER A 32 -9.92 12.15 -0.94
N SER A 33 -9.47 12.39 -2.18
CA SER A 33 -9.30 11.36 -3.22
C SER A 33 -8.31 10.28 -2.76
N LEU A 34 -7.16 10.70 -2.23
CA LEU A 34 -6.12 9.81 -1.72
C LEU A 34 -6.66 8.95 -0.58
N LYS A 35 -7.34 9.57 0.39
CA LYS A 35 -7.90 8.86 1.54
C LYS A 35 -8.99 7.86 1.13
N LYS A 36 -9.83 8.23 0.16
CA LYS A 36 -10.86 7.34 -0.40
C LYS A 36 -10.23 6.14 -1.13
N TYR A 37 -9.20 6.39 -1.92
CA TYR A 37 -8.47 5.35 -2.62
C TYR A 37 -7.77 4.39 -1.64
N LEU A 38 -7.05 4.92 -0.65
CA LEU A 38 -6.43 4.11 0.40
C LEU A 38 -7.45 3.25 1.14
N LYS A 39 -8.61 3.81 1.49
CA LYS A 39 -9.69 3.05 2.13
C LYS A 39 -10.16 1.89 1.25
N LYS A 40 -10.40 2.13 -0.04
CA LYS A 40 -10.77 1.08 -1.01
C LYS A 40 -9.72 -0.02 -1.09
N VAL A 41 -8.45 0.34 -1.18
CA VAL A 41 -7.34 -0.63 -1.25
C VAL A 41 -7.29 -1.48 0.02
N LEU A 42 -7.38 -0.86 1.19
CA LEU A 42 -7.34 -1.57 2.47
C LEU A 42 -8.58 -2.46 2.69
N GLU A 43 -9.78 -2.03 2.26
CA GLU A 43 -11.01 -2.84 2.33
C GLU A 43 -10.99 -4.06 1.40
N ASN A 44 -10.30 -3.94 0.25
CA ASN A 44 -10.16 -5.01 -0.73
C ASN A 44 -8.80 -5.74 -0.64
N PHE A 45 -7.99 -5.44 0.37
CA PHE A 45 -6.70 -6.08 0.61
C PHE A 45 -6.90 -7.56 0.96
N GLY A 46 -6.15 -8.45 0.30
CA GLY A 46 -6.33 -9.90 0.39
C GLY A 46 -7.43 -10.47 -0.52
N LYS A 47 -8.13 -9.62 -1.29
CA LYS A 47 -9.11 -10.03 -2.32
C LYS A 47 -8.65 -9.58 -3.70
N GLU A 48 -8.77 -8.28 -3.98
CA GLU A 48 -8.35 -7.67 -5.25
C GLU A 48 -6.87 -7.24 -5.19
N TYR A 49 -6.42 -6.81 -4.00
CA TYR A 49 -5.04 -6.39 -3.78
C TYR A 49 -4.31 -7.45 -2.96
N VAL A 50 -3.60 -8.35 -3.66
CA VAL A 50 -2.85 -9.44 -3.05
C VAL A 50 -1.37 -9.18 -3.22
N ILE A 51 -0.63 -9.16 -2.11
CA ILE A 51 0.83 -9.16 -2.11
C ILE A 51 1.27 -10.57 -1.76
N ASN A 52 2.10 -11.16 -2.62
CA ASN A 52 2.71 -12.43 -2.33
C ASN A 52 4.06 -12.18 -1.65
N PHE A 53 4.17 -12.53 -0.37
CA PHE A 53 5.35 -12.27 0.47
C PHE A 53 6.38 -13.43 0.46
N VAL A 54 6.41 -14.24 -0.62
CA VAL A 54 7.26 -15.45 -0.74
C VAL A 54 8.74 -15.12 -0.58
#